data_AF-A0A2A5BP83-F1
#
_entry.id   AF-A0A2A5BP83-F1
#
_cell.length_a   1.000
_cell.length_b   1.000
_cell.length_c   1.000
_cell.angle_alpha   90.00
_cell.angle_beta   90.00
_cell.angle_gamma   90.00
#
_symmetry.space_group_name_H-M   'P 1'
#
loop_
_entity.id
_entity.type
_entity.pdbx_description
1 polymer ?
#
loop_
_entity_poly.entity_id
_entity_poly.type
_entity_poly.pdbx_seq_one_letter_code
_entity_poly.pdbx_strand_id
1 'polypeptide(L)'
;MKLESDGKIDDTGKIFSSELITEKEGYEAMLYMLQKYWEQTGTIDLTDILSGGEYWLQDDTPADSSFWEYWLEAIQKVKSEGSPPLKKLSKK
;
A
#
# COMPACT_ATOMS: atom_id res chain seq x y z
N MET A 1 -19.38 3.52 4.33
CA MET A 1 -19.70 3.61 2.88
C MET A 1 -18.86 2.55 2.19
N LYS A 2 -19.48 1.51 1.61
CA LYS A 2 -18.74 0.53 0.81
C LYS A 2 -18.31 1.25 -0.47
N LEU A 3 -17.03 1.45 -0.68
CA LEU A 3 -16.53 1.70 -2.03
C LEU A 3 -16.86 0.41 -2.79
N GLU A 4 -17.83 0.47 -3.70
CA GLU A 4 -17.97 -0.55 -4.73
C GLU A 4 -16.67 -0.53 -5.52
N SER A 5 -15.82 -1.50 -5.22
CA SER A 5 -14.56 -1.68 -5.91
C SER A 5 -14.90 -2.04 -7.35
N ASP A 6 -14.78 -1.07 -8.26
CA ASP A 6 -14.46 -1.28 -9.68
C ASP A 6 -13.03 -1.86 -9.86
N GLY A 7 -12.42 -2.37 -8.78
CA GLY A 7 -11.21 -3.17 -8.80
C GLY A 7 -11.43 -4.34 -9.74
N LYS A 8 -10.88 -4.21 -10.94
CA LYS A 8 -11.13 -5.10 -12.05
C LYS A 8 -10.40 -6.40 -11.78
N ILE A 9 -11.06 -7.31 -11.06
CA ILE A 9 -10.63 -8.69 -10.90
C ILE A 9 -11.41 -9.47 -11.96
N ASP A 10 -10.69 -10.15 -12.86
CA ASP A 10 -11.35 -11.00 -13.86
C ASP A 10 -11.87 -12.31 -13.24
N ASP A 11 -12.59 -13.09 -14.04
CA ASP A 11 -13.14 -14.40 -13.63
C ASP A 11 -12.06 -15.41 -13.20
N THR A 12 -10.78 -15.11 -13.47
CA THR A 12 -9.62 -15.93 -13.07
C THR A 12 -8.99 -15.45 -11.76
N GLY A 13 -9.52 -14.38 -11.16
CA GLY A 13 -8.99 -13.77 -9.93
C GLY A 13 -7.80 -12.85 -10.17
N LYS A 14 -7.52 -12.45 -11.42
CA LYS A 14 -6.40 -11.59 -11.76
C LYS A 14 -6.81 -10.12 -11.69
N ILE A 15 -6.02 -9.33 -10.98
CA ILE A 15 -6.19 -7.87 -10.88
C ILE A 15 -5.71 -7.23 -12.19
N PHE A 16 -6.52 -6.33 -12.75
CA PHE A 16 -6.13 -5.44 -13.84
C PHE A 16 -6.61 -4.01 -13.58
N SER A 17 -5.79 -3.03 -13.93
CA SER A 17 -6.19 -1.63 -13.97
C SER A 17 -5.41 -0.91 -15.07
N SER A 18 -6.06 0.03 -15.72
CA SER A 18 -5.46 0.94 -16.70
C SER A 18 -5.24 2.34 -16.14
N GLU A 19 -5.69 2.57 -14.92
CA GLU A 19 -5.57 3.86 -14.24
C GLU A 19 -4.20 3.99 -13.60
N LEU A 20 -3.56 5.15 -13.80
CA LEU A 20 -2.28 5.48 -13.23
C LEU A 20 -2.50 6.47 -12.10
N ILE A 21 -1.85 6.23 -10.97
CA ILE A 21 -1.81 7.15 -9.84
C ILE A 21 -0.41 7.74 -9.73
N THR A 22 -0.33 8.93 -9.15
CA THR A 22 0.95 9.55 -8.78
C THR A 22 1.62 8.78 -7.64
N GLU A 23 2.92 9.03 -7.46
CA GLU A 23 3.71 8.41 -6.39
C GLU A 23 3.15 8.81 -5.01
N LYS A 24 2.64 10.03 -4.87
CA LYS A 24 1.96 10.50 -3.65
C LYS A 24 0.64 9.77 -3.42
N GLU A 25 -0.24 9.73 -4.42
CA GLU A 25 -1.53 9.03 -4.30
C GLU A 25 -1.35 7.54 -3.97
N GLY A 26 -0.31 6.89 -4.51
CA GLY A 26 0.01 5.52 -4.17
C GLY A 26 0.49 5.35 -2.72
N TYR A 27 1.25 6.31 -2.20
CA TYR A 27 1.68 6.31 -0.80
C TYR A 27 0.49 6.45 0.14
N GLU A 28 -0.39 7.43 -0.12
CA GLU A 28 -1.61 7.66 0.66
C GLU A 28 -2.56 6.45 0.58
N ALA A 29 -2.71 5.85 -0.60
CA ALA A 29 -3.51 4.63 -0.77
C ALA A 29 -2.94 3.45 0.05
N MET A 30 -1.61 3.32 0.13
CA MET A 30 -0.94 2.32 0.97
C MET A 30 -1.24 2.58 2.46
N LEU A 31 -1.13 3.82 2.93
CA LEU A 31 -1.46 4.20 4.31
C LEU A 31 -2.92 3.89 4.66
N TYR A 32 -3.87 4.27 3.80
CA TYR A 32 -5.29 3.96 4.01
C TYR A 32 -5.56 2.45 4.09
N MET A 33 -4.88 1.64 3.27
CA MET A 33 -5.01 0.19 3.31
C MET A 33 -4.51 -0.40 4.64
N LEU A 34 -3.34 0.04 5.10
CA LEU A 34 -2.77 -0.39 6.38
C LEU A 34 -3.63 0.04 7.57
N GLN A 35 -4.13 1.27 7.57
CA GLN A 35 -5.05 1.78 8.58
C GLN A 35 -6.32 0.92 8.62
N LYS A 36 -6.90 0.60 7.46
CA LYS A 36 -8.08 -0.28 7.37
C LYS A 36 -7.81 -1.67 7.93
N TYR A 37 -6.65 -2.24 7.65
CA TYR A 37 -6.28 -3.55 8.16
C TYR A 37 -6.07 -3.52 9.68
N TRP A 38 -5.41 -2.50 10.21
CA TRP A 38 -5.22 -2.29 11.65
C TRP A 38 -6.56 -2.16 12.39
N GLU A 39 -7.48 -1.34 11.87
CA GLU A 39 -8.84 -1.19 12.42
C GLU A 39 -9.59 -2.52 12.53
N GLN A 40 -9.40 -3.43 11.57
CA GLN A 40 -10.12 -4.70 11.50
C GLN A 40 -9.50 -5.80 12.38
N THR A 41 -8.19 -5.75 12.60
CA THR A 41 -7.44 -6.83 13.26
C THR A 41 -7.04 -6.51 14.68
N GLY A 42 -6.91 -5.21 15.03
CA GLY A 42 -6.42 -4.75 16.32
C GLY A 42 -4.97 -5.16 16.62
N THR A 43 -4.24 -5.69 15.63
CA THR A 43 -2.87 -6.15 15.81
C THR A 43 -1.92 -4.97 16.01
N ILE A 44 -1.15 -5.02 17.09
CA ILE A 44 -0.14 -4.00 17.45
C ILE A 44 1.01 -3.97 16.42
N ASP A 45 1.24 -5.04 15.66
CA ASP A 45 2.38 -5.16 14.74
C ASP A 45 2.42 -4.13 13.58
N LEU A 46 1.35 -3.36 13.36
CA LEU A 46 1.31 -2.30 12.35
C LEU A 46 1.50 -0.90 12.91
N THR A 47 1.52 -0.73 14.24
CA THR A 47 1.60 0.61 14.85
C THR A 47 2.92 1.31 14.53
N ASP A 48 4.02 0.56 14.39
CA ASP A 48 5.32 1.13 14.07
C ASP A 48 5.33 1.73 12.65
N ILE A 49 4.72 1.04 11.68
CA ILE A 49 4.62 1.50 10.29
C ILE A 49 3.70 2.73 10.19
N LEU A 50 2.57 2.71 10.89
CA LEU A 50 1.65 3.85 10.91
C LEU A 50 2.27 5.05 11.64
N SER A 51 2.96 4.84 12.76
CA SER A 51 3.57 5.94 13.53
C SER A 51 4.72 6.67 12.81
N GLY A 52 5.46 5.98 11.94
CA GLY A 52 6.55 6.57 11.15
C GLY A 52 6.11 7.05 9.77
N GLY A 53 5.18 6.34 9.13
CA GLY A 53 4.73 6.61 7.77
C GLY A 53 3.57 7.59 7.65
N GLU A 54 2.70 7.70 8.67
CA GLU A 54 1.62 8.69 8.66
C GLU A 54 2.18 10.11 8.74
N TYR A 55 1.40 11.05 8.21
CA TYR A 55 1.69 12.48 8.35
C TYR A 55 1.45 12.90 9.80
N TRP A 56 2.52 12.99 10.59
CA TRP A 56 2.42 13.56 11.94
C TRP A 56 2.58 15.07 11.86
N LEU A 57 1.58 15.78 12.40
CA LEU A 57 1.59 17.22 12.74
C LEU A 57 1.47 18.21 11.56
N GLN A 58 1.83 17.84 10.33
CA GLN A 58 1.69 18.72 9.16
C GLN A 58 1.29 17.92 7.91
N ASP A 59 0.36 18.47 7.13
CA ASP A 59 -0.01 17.91 5.82
C ASP A 59 1.24 17.72 4.96
N ASP A 60 1.29 16.61 4.21
CA ASP A 60 2.35 16.24 3.26
C ASP A 60 3.74 15.99 3.86
N THR A 61 3.86 15.85 5.19
CA THR A 61 5.15 15.58 5.85
C THR A 61 5.05 14.29 6.69
N PRO A 62 5.68 13.18 6.26
CA PRO A 62 5.77 11.96 7.07
C PRO A 62 6.44 12.24 8.42
N ALA A 63 6.02 11.52 9.46
CA ALA A 63 6.67 11.57 10.77
C ALA A 63 8.17 11.24 10.69
N ASP A 64 8.51 10.29 9.81
CA ASP A 64 9.86 9.93 9.42
C ASP A 64 9.99 9.97 7.88
N SER A 65 10.82 10.90 7.38
CA SER A 65 11.05 11.09 5.94
C SER A 65 11.62 9.85 5.24
N SER A 66 12.27 8.93 5.96
CA SER A 66 12.81 7.70 5.39
C SER A 66 11.71 6.79 4.84
N PHE A 67 10.46 6.86 5.34
CA PHE A 67 9.35 6.09 4.80
C PHE A 67 8.99 6.50 3.37
N TRP A 68 9.11 7.79 3.05
CA TRP A 68 8.92 8.27 1.68
C TRP A 68 10.04 7.75 0.75
N GLU A 69 11.28 7.72 1.22
CA GLU A 69 12.41 7.15 0.47
C GLU A 69 12.20 5.65 0.20
N TYR A 70 11.81 4.88 1.21
CA TYR A 70 11.48 3.45 1.06
C TYR A 70 10.35 3.22 0.05
N TRP A 71 9.35 4.10 0.04
CA TRP A 71 8.27 4.05 -0.93
C TRP A 71 8.74 4.31 -2.37
N LEU A 72 9.55 5.34 -2.58
CA LEU A 72 10.12 5.64 -3.90
C LEU A 72 11.04 4.51 -4.40
N GLU A 73 11.87 3.94 -3.51
CA GLU A 73 12.69 2.78 -3.83
C GLU A 73 11.84 1.57 -4.24
N ALA A 74 10.74 1.30 -3.52
CA ALA A 74 9.83 0.23 -3.86
C ALA A 74 9.17 0.44 -5.23
N ILE A 75 8.74 1.67 -5.54
CA ILE A 75 8.20 2.01 -6.87
C ILE A 75 9.26 1.78 -7.96
N GLN A 76 10.48 2.25 -7.75
CA GLN A 76 11.56 2.05 -8.72
C GLN A 76 11.83 0.56 -8.94
N LYS A 77 11.84 -0.22 -7.87
CA LYS A 77 12.03 -1.67 -7.93
C LYS A 77 10.92 -2.38 -8.71
N VAL A 78 9.66 -1.98 -8.51
CA VAL A 78 8.54 -2.53 -9.29
C VAL A 78 8.65 -2.14 -10.76
N LYS A 79 9.06 -0.91 -11.07
CA LYS A 79 9.26 -0.42 -12.44
C LYS A 79 10.42 -1.15 -13.15
N SER A 80 11.49 -1.53 -12.43
CA SER A 80 12.69 -2.15 -13.00
C SER A 80 12.64 -3.69 -13.02
N GLU A 81 12.19 -4.31 -11.94
CA GLU A 81 12.20 -5.77 -11.74
C GLU A 81 10.82 -6.42 -11.97
N GLY A 82 9.75 -5.62 -12.03
CA GLY A 82 8.38 -6.12 -12.13
C GLY A 82 7.77 -6.46 -10.76
N SER A 83 6.76 -7.33 -10.75
CA SER A 83 6.03 -7.67 -9.52
C SER A 83 6.96 -8.29 -8.45
N PRO A 84 6.76 -7.97 -7.16
CA PRO A 84 7.60 -8.50 -6.09
C PRO A 84 7.56 -10.03 -6.05
N PRO A 85 8.67 -10.70 -5.68
CA PRO A 85 8.74 -12.15 -5.59
C PRO A 85 8.00 -12.63 -4.33
N LEU A 86 6.68 -12.75 -4.42
CA LEU A 86 5.83 -13.24 -3.34
C LEU A 86 5.83 -14.77 -3.31
N LYS A 87 5.78 -15.34 -2.09
CA LYS A 87 5.66 -16.79 -1.90
C LYS A 87 4.34 -17.28 -2.51
N LYS A 88 4.42 -18.26 -3.42
CA LYS A 88 3.23 -18.98 -3.91
C LYS A 88 2.76 -19.93 -2.81
N LEU A 89 1.60 -19.66 -2.23
CA LEU A 89 0.95 -20.58 -1.31
C LEU A 89 0.33 -21.72 -2.14
N SER A 90 0.90 -22.93 -2.05
CA SER A 90 0.27 -24.12 -2.61
C SER A 90 -0.94 -24.47 -1.73
N LYS A 91 -2.12 -24.61 -2.34
CA LYS A 91 -3.29 -25.20 -1.64
C LYS A 91 -2.91 -26.62 -1.22
N LYS A 92 -3.01 -26.91 0.08
CA LYS A 92 -3.03 -28.29 0.58
C LYS A 92 -4.36 -28.95 0.24
#